data_AF-A0A6V8LWP5-F1
#
_entry.id   AF-A0A6V8LWP5-F1
#
_cell.length_a   1.000
_cell.length_b   1.000
_cell.length_c   1.000
_cell.angle_alpha   90.00
_cell.angle_beta   90.00
_cell.angle_gamma   90.00
#
_symmetry.space_group_name_H-M   'P 1'
#
loop_
_entity.id
_entity.type
_entity.pdbx_description
1 polymer ?
#
loop_
_entity_poly.entity_id
_entity_poly.type
_entity_poly.pdbx_seq_one_letter_code
_entity_poly.pdbx_strand_id
1 'polypeptide(L)'
;MLPFLKIMVKNLLAGPSTDPFPFAPAHTPKRFRGRACHDKEKCILCGICRHVCAAGAIQLRVTEDGMAVHWVLWHNSCVFCGLCAHHCPTKALTMSDDWHMTHRGEERFDQREVSFVPYGQCSQCGARIHPRPESVVQQLGSRYPERFMMCPVCKRQELARRVTPAKPSITTGESDERDSA
;
A
#
# COMPACT_ATOMS: atom_id res chain seq x y z
N MET A 1 21.39 -30.42 -51.79
CA MET A 1 22.11 -29.12 -51.81
C MET A 1 21.18 -27.93 -52.09
N LEU A 2 20.35 -27.95 -53.14
CA LEU A 2 19.39 -26.86 -53.46
C LEU A 2 18.46 -26.36 -52.34
N PRO A 3 17.84 -27.21 -51.49
CA PRO A 3 16.93 -26.73 -50.45
C PRO A 3 17.63 -25.90 -49.36
N PHE A 4 18.90 -26.19 -49.07
CA PHE A 4 19.69 -25.43 -48.11
C PHE A 4 20.01 -24.02 -48.62
N LEU A 5 20.36 -23.90 -49.91
CA LEU A 5 20.63 -22.61 -50.54
C LEU A 5 19.39 -21.72 -50.55
N LYS A 6 18.20 -22.29 -50.79
CA LYS A 6 16.91 -21.56 -50.72
C LYS A 6 16.65 -20.98 -49.32
N ILE A 7 16.90 -21.77 -48.27
CA ILE A 7 16.74 -21.32 -46.88
C ILE A 7 17.77 -20.23 -46.55
N MET A 8 19.02 -20.41 -46.97
CA MET A 8 20.09 -19.44 -46.76
C MET A 8 19.76 -18.08 -47.37
N VAL A 9 19.33 -18.05 -48.64
CA VAL A 9 18.94 -16.79 -49.31
C VAL A 9 17.74 -16.15 -48.60
N LYS A 10 16.73 -16.93 -48.21
CA LYS A 10 15.57 -16.41 -47.49
C LYS A 10 15.96 -15.77 -46.15
N ASN A 11 16.85 -16.40 -45.39
CA ASN A 11 17.31 -15.88 -44.11
C ASN A 11 18.19 -14.64 -44.27
N LEU A 12 19.03 -14.57 -45.31
CA LEU A 12 19.84 -13.39 -45.60
C LEU A 12 18.96 -12.16 -45.91
N LEU A 13 17.87 -12.36 -46.67
CA LEU A 13 16.90 -11.31 -46.98
C LEU A 13 16.04 -10.90 -45.78
N ALA A 14 15.71 -11.85 -44.89
CA ALA A 14 14.93 -11.56 -43.68
C ALA A 14 15.71 -10.76 -42.64
N GLY A 15 17.04 -10.73 -42.74
CA GLY A 15 17.91 -10.04 -41.79
C GLY A 15 18.11 -10.82 -40.48
N PRO A 16 18.89 -10.26 -39.55
CA PRO A 16 19.18 -10.92 -38.28
C PRO A 16 17.95 -10.90 -37.36
N SER A 17 17.73 -12.01 -36.64
CA SER A 17 16.68 -12.12 -35.61
C SER A 17 17.06 -11.46 -34.27
N THR A 18 18.23 -10.80 -34.21
CA THR A 18 18.78 -10.24 -32.97
C THR A 18 18.14 -8.89 -32.65
N ASP A 19 17.74 -8.71 -31.39
CA ASP A 19 17.38 -7.38 -30.89
C ASP A 19 18.63 -6.51 -30.76
N PRO A 20 18.59 -5.22 -31.14
CA PRO A 20 19.74 -4.32 -31.07
C PRO A 20 20.06 -3.83 -29.64
N PHE A 21 19.80 -4.64 -28.62
CA PHE A 21 20.16 -4.34 -27.23
C PHE A 21 21.68 -4.37 -27.04
N PRO A 22 22.30 -3.41 -26.32
CA PRO A 22 21.70 -2.34 -25.50
C PRO A 22 21.48 -1.00 -26.23
N PHE A 23 21.71 -0.93 -27.55
CA PHE A 23 21.64 0.31 -28.32
C PHE A 23 20.21 0.76 -28.67
N ALA A 24 19.22 -0.13 -28.56
CA ALA A 24 17.81 0.21 -28.58
C ALA A 24 17.06 -0.42 -27.39
N PRO A 25 15.85 0.08 -27.06
CA PRO A 25 15.03 -0.49 -25.98
C PRO A 25 14.71 -1.95 -26.24
N ALA A 26 14.93 -2.81 -25.25
CA ALA A 26 14.48 -4.19 -25.33
C ALA A 26 12.95 -4.24 -25.30
N HIS A 27 12.38 -5.11 -26.13
CA HIS A 27 10.94 -5.35 -26.11
C HIS A 27 10.52 -5.91 -24.75
N THR A 28 9.65 -5.19 -24.04
CA THR A 28 9.10 -5.63 -22.75
C THR A 28 7.57 -5.76 -22.84
N PRO A 29 7.00 -6.94 -22.51
CA PRO A 29 5.54 -7.13 -22.58
C PRO A 29 4.77 -6.22 -21.60
N LYS A 30 3.56 -5.78 -21.97
CA LYS A 30 2.72 -4.86 -21.16
C LYS A 30 2.42 -5.34 -19.72
N ARG A 31 2.41 -6.65 -19.47
CA ARG A 31 2.11 -7.26 -18.16
C ARG A 31 3.35 -7.95 -17.56
N PHE A 32 4.53 -7.49 -17.95
CA PHE A 32 5.77 -7.95 -17.37
C PHE A 32 5.79 -7.72 -15.86
N ARG A 33 6.50 -8.58 -15.13
CA ARG A 33 6.62 -8.53 -13.68
C ARG A 33 8.08 -8.28 -13.32
N GLY A 34 8.50 -7.02 -13.38
CA GLY A 34 9.84 -6.55 -13.04
C GLY A 34 9.96 -6.12 -11.58
N ARG A 35 10.70 -5.04 -11.34
CA ARG A 35 10.87 -4.42 -10.03
C ARG A 35 9.51 -4.17 -9.37
N ALA A 36 9.37 -4.55 -8.11
CA ALA A 36 8.16 -4.27 -7.36
C ALA A 36 8.31 -2.91 -6.69
N CYS A 37 7.38 -2.00 -6.96
CA CYS A 37 7.42 -0.62 -6.48
C CYS A 37 6.34 -0.40 -5.41
N HIS A 38 6.67 0.38 -4.38
CA HIS A 38 5.76 0.69 -3.29
C HIS A 38 5.44 2.19 -3.23
N ASP A 39 4.17 2.53 -3.41
CA ASP A 39 3.63 3.87 -3.28
C ASP A 39 3.12 4.10 -1.85
N LYS A 40 3.94 4.80 -1.05
CA LYS A 40 3.62 5.14 0.34
C LYS A 40 2.37 6.01 0.47
N GLU A 41 2.00 6.79 -0.55
CA GLU A 41 0.84 7.69 -0.53
C GLU A 41 -0.49 6.97 -0.78
N LYS A 42 -0.45 5.68 -1.11
CA LYS A 42 -1.64 4.82 -1.22
C LYS A 42 -1.67 3.74 -0.13
N CYS A 43 -0.60 3.60 0.64
CA CYS A 43 -0.47 2.52 1.61
C CYS A 43 -1.31 2.79 2.87
N ILE A 44 -2.16 1.83 3.23
CA ILE A 44 -3.00 1.87 4.44
C ILE A 44 -2.45 1.00 5.59
N LEU A 45 -1.24 0.46 5.43
CA LEU A 45 -0.59 -0.44 6.40
C LEU A 45 -1.42 -1.69 6.78
N CYS A 46 -2.21 -2.24 5.85
CA CYS A 46 -3.01 -3.45 6.12
C CYS A 46 -2.18 -4.73 6.30
N GLY A 47 -0.91 -4.75 5.87
CA GLY A 47 -0.01 -5.89 6.03
C GLY A 47 -0.27 -7.09 5.12
N ILE A 48 -1.29 -7.06 4.26
CA ILE A 48 -1.63 -8.20 3.40
C ILE A 48 -0.50 -8.58 2.44
N CYS A 49 0.26 -7.58 1.95
CA CYS A 49 1.40 -7.80 1.06
C CYS A 49 2.49 -8.66 1.69
N ARG A 50 2.75 -8.48 2.98
CA ARG A 50 3.66 -9.33 3.76
C ARG A 50 3.10 -10.73 3.94
N HIS A 51 1.80 -10.84 4.22
CA HIS A 51 1.15 -12.13 4.44
C HIS A 51 1.15 -13.02 3.19
N VAL A 52 0.89 -12.46 2.01
CA VAL A 52 0.86 -13.20 0.73
C VAL A 52 2.23 -13.37 0.08
N CYS A 53 3.30 -12.83 0.69
CA CYS A 53 4.64 -12.90 0.12
C CYS A 53 5.20 -14.32 0.28
N ALA A 54 5.16 -15.11 -0.80
CA ALA A 54 5.63 -16.49 -0.80
C ALA A 54 7.10 -16.65 -0.35
N ALA A 55 7.95 -15.66 -0.66
CA ALA A 55 9.37 -15.68 -0.30
C ALA A 55 9.70 -14.98 1.03
N GLY A 56 8.72 -14.36 1.71
CA GLY A 56 8.97 -13.61 2.94
C GLY A 56 9.83 -12.34 2.75
N ALA A 57 9.94 -11.82 1.52
CA ALA A 57 10.80 -10.69 1.17
C ALA A 57 10.33 -9.33 1.72
N ILE A 58 9.08 -9.22 2.17
CA ILE A 58 8.48 -7.97 2.67
C ILE A 58 8.47 -7.95 4.20
N GLN A 59 9.01 -6.89 4.78
CA GLN A 59 9.05 -6.65 6.22
C GLN A 59 8.34 -5.34 6.58
N LEU A 60 7.58 -5.38 7.67
CA LEU A 60 6.97 -4.19 8.29
C LEU A 60 7.47 -4.12 9.73
N ARG A 61 8.10 -3.01 10.09
CA ARG A 61 8.58 -2.71 11.44
C ARG A 61 8.07 -1.35 11.89
N VAL A 62 7.58 -1.26 13.12
CA VAL A 62 7.25 0.04 13.71
C VAL A 62 8.55 0.77 14.02
N THR A 63 8.61 2.07 13.73
CA THR A 63 9.77 2.92 14.07
C THR A 63 9.92 3.07 15.58
N GLU A 64 11.12 3.46 16.05
CA GLU A 64 11.42 3.60 17.49
C GLU A 64 10.52 4.63 18.17
N ASP A 65 10.19 5.73 17.48
CA ASP A 65 9.24 6.76 17.95
C ASP A 65 7.77 6.28 17.95
N GLY A 66 7.49 5.11 17.38
CA GLY A 66 6.15 4.55 17.26
C GLY A 66 5.23 5.28 16.28
N MET A 67 5.72 6.26 15.53
CA MET A 67 4.90 7.15 14.69
C MET A 67 4.78 6.70 13.24
N ALA A 68 5.62 5.77 12.79
CA ALA A 68 5.57 5.25 11.43
C ALA A 68 5.82 3.74 11.36
N VAL A 69 5.60 3.18 10.19
CA VAL A 69 6.04 1.84 9.82
C VAL A 69 7.12 1.95 8.75
N HIS A 70 8.27 1.38 9.08
CA HIS A 70 9.35 1.07 8.16
C HIS A 70 8.95 -0.17 7.35
N TRP A 71 8.56 0.07 6.11
CA TRP A 71 8.22 -0.96 5.12
C TRP A 71 9.45 -1.21 4.24
N VAL A 72 9.84 -2.48 4.13
CA VAL A 72 11.02 -2.89 3.35
C VAL A 72 10.66 -4.08 2.47
N LEU A 73 11.04 -4.03 1.20
CA LEU A 73 11.07 -5.18 0.30
C LEU A 73 12.51 -5.45 -0.12
N TRP A 74 12.97 -6.67 0.09
CA TRP A 74 14.28 -7.12 -0.37
C TRP A 74 14.17 -7.72 -1.77
N HIS A 75 14.70 -7.03 -2.78
CA HIS A 75 14.63 -7.49 -4.17
C HIS A 75 15.40 -8.80 -4.38
N ASN A 76 16.50 -8.99 -3.65
CA ASN A 76 17.30 -10.21 -3.68
C ASN A 76 16.59 -11.46 -3.12
N SER A 77 15.53 -11.27 -2.33
CA SER A 77 14.68 -12.37 -1.85
C SER A 77 13.36 -12.47 -2.63
N CYS A 78 13.01 -11.45 -3.41
CA CYS A 78 11.76 -11.41 -4.16
C CYS A 78 11.80 -12.41 -5.33
N VAL A 79 10.71 -13.17 -5.52
CA VAL A 79 10.54 -14.10 -6.64
C VAL A 79 9.65 -13.53 -7.76
N PHE A 80 9.34 -12.23 -7.70
CA PHE A 80 8.59 -11.48 -8.73
C PHE A 80 7.23 -12.08 -9.14
N CYS A 81 6.57 -12.82 -8.23
CA CYS A 81 5.29 -13.48 -8.51
C CYS A 81 4.12 -12.49 -8.69
N GLY A 82 4.23 -11.28 -8.09
CA GLY A 82 3.20 -10.23 -8.17
C GLY A 82 1.98 -10.42 -7.26
N LEU A 83 1.97 -11.40 -6.35
CA LEU A 83 0.86 -11.62 -5.41
C LEU A 83 0.62 -10.40 -4.51
N CYS A 84 1.70 -9.74 -4.07
CA CYS A 84 1.60 -8.55 -3.23
C CYS A 84 0.89 -7.38 -3.95
N ALA A 85 1.17 -7.16 -5.23
CA ALA A 85 0.50 -6.16 -6.06
C ALA A 85 -0.96 -6.55 -6.38
N HIS A 86 -1.22 -7.84 -6.59
CA HIS A 86 -2.56 -8.35 -6.85
C HIS A 86 -3.50 -8.12 -5.65
N HIS A 87 -3.07 -8.53 -4.46
CA HIS A 87 -3.87 -8.47 -3.23
C HIS A 87 -3.85 -7.10 -2.53
N CYS A 88 -3.03 -6.15 -2.99
CA CYS A 88 -3.05 -4.80 -2.43
C CYS A 88 -4.41 -4.12 -2.74
N PRO A 89 -5.23 -3.80 -1.71
CA PRO A 89 -6.57 -3.26 -1.93
C PRO A 89 -6.55 -1.86 -2.52
N THR A 90 -5.53 -1.06 -2.18
CA THR A 90 -5.39 0.35 -2.62
C THR A 90 -4.44 0.51 -3.80
N LYS A 91 -3.92 -0.59 -4.35
CA LYS A 91 -2.91 -0.58 -5.43
C LYS A 91 -1.66 0.27 -5.10
N ALA A 92 -1.28 0.26 -3.82
CA ALA A 92 -0.01 0.83 -3.34
C ALA A 92 1.21 -0.01 -3.77
N LEU A 93 1.02 -1.24 -4.22
CA LEU A 93 2.09 -2.08 -4.77
C LEU A 93 1.82 -2.36 -6.24
N THR A 94 2.85 -2.18 -7.05
CA THR A 94 2.83 -2.42 -8.50
C THR A 94 4.05 -3.21 -8.93
N MET A 95 3.95 -3.89 -10.08
CA MET A 95 5.08 -4.49 -10.77
C MET A 95 5.43 -3.59 -11.95
N SER A 96 6.66 -3.09 -12.02
CA SER A 96 7.13 -2.28 -13.15
C SER A 96 7.60 -3.16 -14.30
N ASP A 97 7.92 -2.51 -15.41
CA ASP A 97 8.62 -3.08 -16.56
C ASP A 97 10.15 -3.02 -16.40
N ASP A 98 10.67 -2.48 -15.29
CA ASP A 98 12.11 -2.46 -15.01
C ASP A 98 12.59 -3.85 -14.61
N TRP A 99 13.37 -4.47 -15.51
CA TRP A 99 14.07 -5.73 -15.27
C TRP A 99 15.57 -5.55 -15.03
N HIS A 100 16.10 -4.33 -15.17
CA HIS A 100 17.51 -4.01 -14.99
C HIS A 100 17.85 -3.73 -13.52
N MET A 101 17.91 -4.79 -12.71
CA MET A 101 18.24 -4.70 -11.27
C MET A 101 19.59 -5.34 -10.92
N THR A 102 20.46 -5.50 -11.90
CA THR A 102 21.82 -5.99 -11.68
C THR A 102 22.63 -4.99 -10.86
N HIS A 103 23.35 -5.49 -9.87
CA HIS A 103 24.16 -4.71 -8.93
C HIS A 103 25.43 -5.48 -8.60
N ARG A 104 26.41 -4.81 -8.01
CA ARG A 104 27.64 -5.49 -7.56
C ARG A 104 27.37 -6.31 -6.31
N GLY A 105 28.15 -7.37 -6.10
CA GLY A 105 27.99 -8.21 -4.91
C GLY A 105 28.19 -7.47 -3.58
N GLU A 106 28.96 -6.38 -3.60
CA GLU A 106 29.17 -5.47 -2.46
C GLU A 106 27.89 -4.73 -2.07
N GLU A 107 27.02 -4.42 -3.04
CA GLU A 107 25.79 -3.61 -2.90
C GLU A 107 24.55 -4.49 -2.62
N ARG A 108 24.74 -5.78 -2.33
CA ARG A 108 23.64 -6.76 -2.20
C ARG A 108 22.63 -6.42 -1.11
N PHE A 109 23.01 -5.64 -0.11
CA PHE A 109 22.11 -5.21 0.96
C PHE A 109 21.40 -3.88 0.66
N ASP A 110 21.79 -3.20 -0.42
CA ASP A 110 21.22 -1.94 -0.85
C ASP A 110 20.08 -2.13 -1.86
N GLN A 111 19.94 -3.34 -2.41
CA GLN A 111 18.83 -3.72 -3.29
C GLN A 111 17.53 -3.97 -2.52
N ARG A 112 17.06 -2.94 -1.83
CA ARG A 112 15.81 -2.94 -1.09
C ARG A 112 14.99 -1.72 -1.43
N GLU A 113 13.70 -1.92 -1.63
CA GLU A 113 12.73 -0.83 -1.65
C GLU A 113 12.42 -0.48 -0.20
N VAL A 114 12.57 0.78 0.17
CA VAL A 114 12.33 1.27 1.53
C VAL A 114 11.32 2.40 1.50
N SER A 115 10.32 2.31 2.38
CA SER A 115 9.31 3.34 2.54
C SER A 115 8.98 3.54 4.02
N PHE A 116 8.84 4.80 4.42
CA PHE A 116 8.31 5.17 5.72
C PHE A 116 6.87 5.62 5.55
N VAL A 117 5.95 4.91 6.18
CA VAL A 117 4.52 5.24 6.14
C VAL A 117 4.09 5.68 7.55
N PRO A 118 3.75 6.97 7.74
CA PRO A 118 3.35 7.47 9.05
C PRO A 118 1.99 6.91 9.45
N TYR A 119 1.78 6.70 10.75
CA TYR A 119 0.45 6.51 11.31
C TYR A 119 -0.34 7.81 11.27
N GLY A 120 -1.66 7.70 11.16
CA GLY A 120 -2.55 8.81 11.44
C GLY A 120 -2.76 8.99 12.94
N GLN A 121 -3.23 10.17 13.33
CA GLN A 121 -3.67 10.44 14.70
C GLN A 121 -5.18 10.68 14.73
N CYS A 122 -5.83 10.17 15.77
CA CYS A 122 -7.24 10.40 15.99
C CYS A 122 -7.49 11.86 16.39
N SER A 123 -8.39 12.55 15.68
CA SER A 123 -8.77 13.94 15.97
C SER A 123 -9.44 14.19 17.33
N GLN A 124 -9.91 13.13 18.00
CA GLN A 124 -10.63 13.23 19.28
C GLN A 124 -9.79 12.82 20.50
N CYS A 125 -9.02 11.74 20.39
CA CYS A 125 -8.27 11.19 21.52
C CYS A 125 -6.76 11.08 21.29
N GLY A 126 -6.25 11.48 20.12
CA GLY A 126 -4.83 11.37 19.79
C GLY A 126 -4.31 9.94 19.55
N ALA A 127 -5.16 8.91 19.68
CA ALA A 127 -4.75 7.53 19.46
C ALA A 127 -4.21 7.31 18.03
N ARG A 128 -3.18 6.47 17.90
CA ARG A 128 -2.62 6.06 16.62
C ARG A 128 -3.65 5.25 15.82
N ILE A 129 -3.81 5.60 14.55
CA ILE A 129 -4.69 4.90 13.61
C ILE A 129 -3.92 4.57 12.34
N HIS A 130 -4.38 3.54 11.62
CA HIS A 130 -3.87 3.27 10.28
C HIS A 130 -3.98 4.52 9.40
N PRO A 131 -2.97 4.80 8.55
CA PRO A 131 -3.02 5.92 7.63
C PRO A 131 -4.23 5.76 6.73
N ARG A 132 -4.91 6.88 6.49
CA ARG A 132 -5.97 6.99 5.49
C ARG A 132 -5.52 8.03 4.48
N PRO A 133 -4.83 7.58 3.42
CA PRO A 133 -4.37 8.52 2.42
C PRO A 133 -5.53 9.17 1.70
N GLU A 134 -5.34 10.44 1.33
CA GLU A 134 -6.36 11.25 0.66
C GLU A 134 -6.85 10.58 -0.64
N SER A 135 -5.92 9.98 -1.40
CA SER A 135 -6.20 9.23 -2.63
C SER A 135 -7.24 8.12 -2.43
N VAL A 136 -7.20 7.43 -1.29
CA VAL A 136 -8.13 6.34 -0.95
C VAL A 136 -9.46 6.91 -0.43
N VAL A 137 -9.41 7.99 0.36
CA VAL A 137 -10.60 8.67 0.89
C VAL A 137 -11.47 9.20 -0.23
N GLN A 138 -10.87 9.84 -1.24
CA GLN A 138 -11.57 10.38 -2.41
C GLN A 138 -12.23 9.27 -3.24
N GLN A 139 -11.56 8.13 -3.42
CA GLN A 139 -12.12 6.98 -4.14
C GLN A 139 -13.36 6.38 -3.45
N LEU A 140 -13.41 6.39 -2.12
CA LEU A 140 -14.51 5.82 -1.35
C LEU A 140 -15.77 6.71 -1.30
N GLY A 141 -15.67 7.99 -1.71
CA GLY A 141 -16.83 8.88 -1.81
C GLY A 141 -17.63 9.02 -0.50
N SER A 142 -16.94 9.22 0.64
CA SER A 142 -17.62 9.27 1.94
C SER A 142 -18.46 10.54 2.12
N ARG A 143 -19.70 10.34 2.58
CA ARG A 143 -20.60 11.40 3.04
C ARG A 143 -20.06 12.20 4.25
N TYR A 144 -19.10 11.64 4.99
CA TYR A 144 -18.53 12.21 6.21
C TYR A 144 -17.00 11.99 6.25
N PRO A 145 -16.21 12.82 5.53
CA PRO A 145 -14.75 12.68 5.47
C PRO A 145 -14.07 12.88 6.83
N GLU A 146 -14.62 13.74 7.70
CA GLU A 146 -14.09 14.03 9.04
C GLU A 146 -14.05 12.79 9.94
N ARG A 147 -14.96 11.83 9.72
CA ARG A 147 -14.96 10.57 10.44
C ARG A 147 -13.71 9.74 10.11
N PHE A 148 -13.09 9.90 8.95
CA PHE A 148 -11.91 9.10 8.61
C PHE A 148 -10.73 9.34 9.56
N MET A 149 -10.62 10.54 10.12
CA MET A 149 -9.57 10.87 11.10
C MET A 149 -9.92 10.46 12.54
N MET A 150 -10.94 9.62 12.73
CA MET A 150 -11.31 9.10 14.05
C MET A 150 -10.98 7.61 14.20
N CYS A 151 -10.56 7.20 15.39
CA CYS A 151 -10.37 5.80 15.73
C CYS A 151 -11.71 5.04 15.87
N PRO A 152 -11.73 3.70 15.80
CA PRO A 152 -12.96 2.91 15.89
C PRO A 152 -13.76 3.12 17.20
N VAL A 153 -13.08 3.46 18.30
CA VAL A 153 -13.73 3.75 19.59
C VAL A 153 -14.44 5.10 19.53
N CYS A 154 -13.73 6.18 19.18
CA CYS A 154 -14.31 7.52 19.09
C CYS A 154 -15.42 7.60 18.04
N LYS A 155 -15.31 6.87 16.92
CA LYS A 155 -16.40 6.74 15.94
C LYS A 155 -17.69 6.20 16.54
N ARG A 156 -17.58 5.12 17.33
CA ARG A 156 -18.73 4.50 18.00
C ARG A 156 -19.33 5.43 19.04
N GLN A 157 -18.50 6.11 19.83
CA GLN A 157 -18.96 7.09 20.83
C GLN A 157 -19.71 8.26 20.16
N GLU A 158 -19.15 8.82 19.09
CA GLU A 158 -19.78 9.90 18.33
C GLU A 158 -21.11 9.46 17.70
N LEU A 159 -21.16 8.24 17.15
CA LEU A 159 -22.41 7.69 16.63
C LEU A 159 -23.46 7.51 17.74
N ALA A 160 -23.08 6.96 18.89
CA ALA A 160 -23.97 6.79 20.03
C ALA A 160 -24.56 8.13 20.51
N ARG A 161 -23.74 9.19 20.59
CA ARG A 161 -24.20 10.54 20.94
C ARG A 161 -25.22 11.11 19.95
N ARG A 162 -25.11 10.79 18.65
CA ARG A 162 -26.05 11.26 17.61
C ARG A 162 -27.37 10.49 17.59
N VAL A 163 -27.34 9.19 17.89
CA VAL A 163 -28.52 8.30 17.81
C VAL A 163 -29.34 8.34 19.10
N THR A 164 -28.70 8.56 20.24
CA THR A 164 -29.42 8.66 21.52
C THR A 164 -29.98 10.08 21.66
N PRO A 165 -31.31 10.30 21.74
CA PRO A 165 -31.84 11.62 22.06
C PRO A 165 -31.33 12.04 23.45
N ALA A 166 -30.97 13.30 23.60
CA ALA A 166 -30.54 13.85 24.88
C ALA A 166 -31.61 13.52 25.94
N LYS A 167 -31.21 12.78 26.98
CA LYS A 167 -32.09 12.51 28.12
C LYS A 167 -32.46 13.87 28.71
N PRO A 168 -33.75 14.26 28.79
CA PRO A 168 -34.12 15.54 29.37
C PRO A 168 -33.57 15.58 30.79
N SER A 169 -32.80 16.62 31.10
CA SER A 169 -32.31 16.88 32.45
C SER A 169 -33.52 17.02 33.37
N ILE A 170 -33.71 16.06 34.26
CA ILE A 170 -34.63 16.20 35.37
C ILE A 170 -34.04 17.30 36.25
N THR A 171 -34.57 18.51 36.13
CA THR A 171 -34.35 19.56 37.12
C THR A 171 -35.02 19.08 38.40
N THR A 172 -34.23 18.65 39.39
CA THR A 172 -34.71 18.47 40.75
C THR A 172 -35.10 19.86 41.27
N GLY A 173 -36.38 20.21 41.12
CA GLY A 173 -36.96 21.39 41.73
C GLY A 173 -36.99 21.23 43.25
N GLU A 174 -36.37 22.18 43.93
CA GLU A 174 -36.69 22.55 45.30
C GLU A 174 -38.20 22.83 45.44
N SER A 175 -38.82 22.19 46.42
CA SER A 175 -40.11 22.52 47.06
C SER A 175 -40.37 21.40 48.08
N ASP A 176 -40.60 21.59 49.38
CA ASP A 176 -40.92 22.77 50.15
C ASP A 176 -40.61 22.47 51.63
N GLU A 177 -40.10 23.47 52.35
CA GLU A 177 -40.35 23.61 53.79
C GLU A 177 -41.86 23.74 54.01
N ARG A 178 -42.44 22.78 54.75
CA ARG A 178 -43.53 22.95 55.73
C ARG A 178 -44.13 21.59 56.08
N ASP A 179 -43.91 21.13 57.31
CA ASP A 179 -45.00 21.07 58.28
C ASP A 179 -44.47 20.60 59.64
N SER A 180 -44.44 21.58 60.54
CA SER A 180 -44.47 21.38 61.98
C SER A 180 -45.88 20.93 62.38
N ALA A 181 -46.01 19.76 62.98
CA ALA A 181 -47.06 19.41 63.94
C ALA A 181 -46.61 18.19 64.75
#